data_AF-A0A1X7GT94-F1
#
_entry.id   AF-A0A1X7GT94-F1
#
_cell.length_a   1.000
_cell.length_b   1.000
_cell.length_c   1.000
_cell.angle_alpha   90.00
_cell.angle_beta   90.00
_cell.angle_gamma   90.00
#
_symmetry.space_group_name_H-M   'P 1'
#
loop_
_entity.id
_entity.type
_entity.pdbx_description
1 polymer ?
#
loop_
_entity_poly.entity_id
_entity_poly.type
_entity_poly.pdbx_seq_one_letter_code
_entity_poly.pdbx_strand_id
1 'polypeptide(L)'
;MGFKCGIVGLPNVGKSTLFNALTKTAAAQAANYPFCTIEPNTGEVAVPDPRMKKLADIAKSKEIIPTRISFVDIAGLVRGASKGEGLGNQFLANIREVDAIVHVLRCFEDDDITHVEGKIDPVADAETIETELMLADLESLERRTEQTRKRATGKDKDSMAALPIMEASLKLLQEGKPVRTLLPKLDAEETRILQGLNLLTAHPVLYVCNVAEADASTGNQYTEAVARMAKEQNAETVIISAAIESEVAQLPDEEAKEFLSALGLEEAGLDRLIRAGYKLLDLITYFTVGPKETRAWTIERGTKAPQAAGVIHSDFERGFIRANTIAYDDFIAYNGETGAKEAGKARDEGKEYVVNDGDVIHFRFNT
;
A
#
# COMPACT_ATOMS: atom_id res chain seq x y z
N MET A 1 -1.53 -13.02 -5.83
CA MET A 1 -1.77 -12.54 -4.45
C MET A 1 -1.73 -11.03 -4.51
N GLY A 2 -2.68 -10.36 -3.87
CA GLY A 2 -2.76 -8.90 -3.86
C GLY A 2 -1.82 -8.29 -2.83
N PHE A 3 -1.57 -7.00 -2.99
CA PHE A 3 -0.76 -6.21 -2.08
C PHE A 3 -1.47 -5.99 -0.74
N LYS A 4 -0.70 -6.08 0.36
CA LYS A 4 -1.20 -6.00 1.73
C LYS A 4 -0.59 -4.82 2.49
N CYS A 5 -1.45 -3.99 3.06
CA CYS A 5 -1.09 -2.92 3.97
C CYS A 5 -1.46 -3.31 5.41
N GLY A 6 -0.46 -3.41 6.30
CA GLY A 6 -0.68 -3.69 7.71
C GLY A 6 -0.98 -2.44 8.52
N ILE A 7 -2.16 -2.35 9.12
CA ILE A 7 -2.53 -1.23 9.99
C ILE A 7 -1.96 -1.48 11.39
N VAL A 8 -1.09 -0.57 11.84
CA VAL A 8 -0.46 -0.60 13.16
C VAL A 8 -0.76 0.69 13.92
N GLY A 9 -0.67 0.64 15.25
CA GLY A 9 -0.86 1.79 16.10
C GLY A 9 -0.87 1.40 17.57
N LEU A 10 -0.63 2.36 18.45
CA LEU A 10 -0.79 2.15 19.88
C LEU A 10 -2.28 1.94 20.24
N PRO A 11 -2.59 1.42 21.45
CA PRO A 11 -3.95 1.41 21.95
C PRO A 11 -4.61 2.80 21.90
N ASN A 12 -5.92 2.83 21.64
CA ASN A 12 -6.75 4.04 21.66
C ASN A 12 -6.42 5.14 20.63
N VAL A 13 -5.67 4.83 19.56
CA VAL A 13 -5.38 5.79 18.47
C VAL A 13 -6.47 5.86 17.39
N GLY A 14 -7.51 5.03 17.49
CA GLY A 14 -8.59 4.92 16.49
C GLY A 14 -8.36 3.86 15.40
N LYS A 15 -7.36 2.98 15.55
CA LYS A 15 -7.05 1.87 14.63
C LYS A 15 -8.27 0.98 14.32
N SER A 16 -8.96 0.50 15.34
CA SER A 16 -10.12 -0.38 15.17
C SER A 16 -11.32 0.35 14.55
N THR A 17 -11.52 1.63 14.88
CA THR A 17 -12.55 2.47 14.25
C THR A 17 -12.28 2.62 12.75
N LEU A 18 -11.03 2.92 12.39
CA LEU A 18 -10.60 3.02 11.00
C LEU A 18 -10.77 1.70 10.23
N PHE A 19 -10.33 0.59 10.82
CA PHE A 19 -10.46 -0.73 10.20
C PHE A 19 -11.93 -1.16 10.05
N ASN A 20 -12.78 -0.84 11.02
CA ASN A 20 -14.21 -1.09 10.93
C ASN A 20 -14.88 -0.26 9.84
N ALA A 21 -14.45 0.99 9.65
CA ALA A 21 -14.92 1.81 8.53
C ALA A 21 -14.51 1.19 7.19
N LEU A 22 -13.23 0.78 7.05
CA LEU A 22 -12.73 0.07 5.86
C LEU A 22 -13.51 -1.21 5.55
N THR A 23 -13.76 -2.05 6.56
CA THR A 23 -14.49 -3.32 6.36
C THR A 23 -15.97 -3.12 6.05
N LYS A 24 -16.61 -2.07 6.59
CA LYS A 24 -17.97 -1.67 6.19
C LYS A 24 -18.02 -1.22 4.74
N THR A 25 -17.06 -0.39 4.29
CA THR A 25 -16.92 -0.01 2.88
C THR A 25 -16.71 -1.24 2.00
N ALA A 26 -15.85 -2.18 2.42
CA ALA A 26 -15.65 -3.44 1.72
C ALA A 26 -16.94 -4.28 1.63
N ALA A 27 -17.74 -4.34 2.70
CA ALA A 27 -19.02 -5.06 2.72
C ALA A 27 -20.07 -4.42 1.81
N ALA A 28 -20.16 -3.08 1.80
CA ALA A 28 -21.00 -2.34 0.85
C ALA A 28 -20.57 -2.62 -0.60
N GLN A 29 -19.26 -2.70 -0.85
CA GLN A 29 -18.71 -3.07 -2.14
C GLN A 29 -18.94 -4.54 -2.49
N ALA A 30 -18.96 -5.46 -1.52
CA ALA A 30 -19.18 -6.90 -1.76
C ALA A 30 -20.56 -7.18 -2.39
N ALA A 31 -21.56 -6.37 -2.07
CA ALA A 31 -22.88 -6.44 -2.72
C ALA A 31 -22.81 -6.13 -4.22
N ASN A 32 -21.87 -5.28 -4.63
CA ASN A 32 -21.64 -4.89 -6.02
C ASN A 32 -20.55 -5.75 -6.70
N TYR A 33 -19.67 -6.38 -5.93
CA TYR A 33 -18.51 -7.13 -6.42
C TYR A 33 -18.37 -8.49 -5.68
N PRO A 34 -18.83 -9.61 -6.28
CA PRO A 34 -19.02 -10.91 -5.60
C PRO A 34 -17.73 -11.63 -5.13
N PHE A 35 -16.56 -11.02 -5.30
CA PHE A 35 -15.27 -11.60 -4.92
C PHE A 35 -14.63 -10.96 -3.67
N CYS A 36 -15.28 -10.03 -2.99
CA CYS A 36 -14.70 -9.42 -1.79
C CYS A 36 -14.60 -10.45 -0.67
N THR A 37 -13.40 -10.63 -0.11
CA THR A 37 -13.19 -11.49 1.06
C THR A 37 -13.16 -10.62 2.31
N ILE A 38 -13.95 -11.00 3.32
CA ILE A 38 -13.93 -10.37 4.65
C ILE A 38 -13.46 -11.44 5.62
N GLU A 39 -12.18 -11.39 5.97
CA GLU A 39 -11.65 -12.17 7.09
C GLU A 39 -11.70 -11.29 8.34
N PRO A 40 -11.74 -11.87 9.57
CA PRO A 40 -11.90 -11.09 10.79
C PRO A 40 -10.94 -9.91 10.94
N ASN A 41 -9.71 -10.03 10.41
CA ASN A 41 -8.66 -9.02 10.48
C ASN A 41 -8.14 -8.60 9.09
N THR A 42 -8.82 -8.97 8.00
CA THR A 42 -8.43 -8.57 6.63
C THR A 42 -9.62 -7.97 5.89
N GLY A 43 -9.48 -6.74 5.43
CA GLY A 43 -10.45 -6.05 4.58
C GLY A 43 -9.87 -5.81 3.19
N GLU A 44 -10.52 -6.36 2.14
CA GLU A 44 -10.16 -6.08 0.76
C GLU A 44 -11.08 -4.99 0.19
N VAL A 45 -10.50 -3.86 -0.21
CA VAL A 45 -11.23 -2.68 -0.71
C VAL A 45 -10.86 -2.37 -2.16
N ALA A 46 -11.86 -1.94 -2.94
CA ALA A 46 -11.63 -1.45 -4.29
C ALA A 46 -10.83 -0.14 -4.28
N VAL A 47 -9.86 -0.01 -5.18
CA VAL A 47 -9.11 1.23 -5.38
C VAL A 47 -9.96 2.19 -6.23
N PRO A 48 -10.34 3.37 -5.71
CA PRO A 48 -11.12 4.34 -6.47
C PRO A 48 -10.31 4.89 -7.65
N ASP A 49 -10.79 4.64 -8.87
CA ASP A 49 -10.15 5.15 -10.10
C ASP A 49 -11.19 5.78 -11.06
N PRO A 50 -11.20 7.12 -11.22
CA PRO A 50 -12.16 7.82 -12.07
C PRO A 50 -11.99 7.50 -13.56
N ARG A 51 -10.85 6.93 -13.99
CA ARG A 51 -10.59 6.56 -15.39
C ARG A 51 -11.51 5.45 -15.86
N MET A 52 -11.85 4.51 -14.97
CA MET A 52 -12.61 3.31 -15.30
C MET A 52 -14.00 3.60 -15.87
N LYS A 53 -14.72 4.55 -15.27
CA LYS A 53 -16.07 4.90 -15.73
C LYS A 53 -16.06 5.41 -17.16
N LYS A 54 -15.12 6.29 -17.50
CA LYS A 54 -14.95 6.83 -18.86
C LYS A 54 -14.64 5.72 -19.88
N LEU A 55 -13.76 4.78 -19.52
CA LEU A 55 -13.43 3.63 -20.38
C LEU A 55 -14.65 2.74 -20.61
N ALA A 56 -15.39 2.44 -19.54
CA ALA A 56 -16.59 1.61 -19.58
C ALA A 56 -17.70 2.23 -20.41
N ASP A 57 -17.91 3.55 -20.31
CA ASP A 57 -18.92 4.29 -21.07
C ASP A 57 -18.62 4.22 -22.59
N ILE A 58 -17.36 4.43 -22.98
CA ILE A 58 -16.92 4.34 -24.39
C ILE A 58 -17.10 2.91 -24.93
N ALA A 59 -16.70 1.91 -24.15
CA ALA A 59 -16.77 0.50 -24.55
C ALA A 59 -18.17 -0.11 -24.40
N LYS A 60 -19.10 0.60 -23.77
CA LYS A 60 -20.43 0.12 -23.36
C LYS A 60 -20.33 -1.17 -22.56
N SER A 61 -19.38 -1.22 -21.63
CA SER A 61 -19.14 -2.38 -20.77
C SER A 61 -20.36 -2.66 -19.89
N LYS A 62 -20.72 -3.94 -19.73
CA LYS A 62 -21.78 -4.35 -18.81
C LYS A 62 -21.35 -4.28 -17.36
N GLU A 63 -20.06 -4.50 -17.09
CA GLU A 63 -19.49 -4.54 -15.75
C GLU A 63 -18.21 -3.69 -15.68
N ILE A 64 -17.99 -3.07 -14.52
CA ILE A 64 -16.75 -2.37 -14.17
C ILE A 64 -16.12 -3.16 -13.03
N ILE A 65 -14.88 -3.61 -13.18
CA ILE A 65 -14.19 -4.43 -12.19
C ILE A 65 -12.94 -3.68 -11.71
N PRO A 66 -13.01 -2.96 -10.58
CA PRO A 66 -11.86 -2.22 -10.08
C PRO A 66 -10.78 -3.16 -9.57
N THR A 67 -9.56 -2.64 -9.47
CA THR A 67 -8.50 -3.32 -8.75
C THR A 67 -8.69 -3.14 -7.25
N ARG A 68 -7.94 -3.91 -6.45
CA ARG A 68 -8.15 -4.01 -5.01
C ARG A 68 -6.84 -4.00 -4.26
N ILE A 69 -6.91 -3.52 -3.02
CA ILE A 69 -5.83 -3.56 -2.06
C ILE A 69 -6.34 -4.18 -0.76
N SER A 70 -5.50 -4.97 -0.10
CA SER A 70 -5.85 -5.61 1.17
C SER A 70 -5.30 -4.80 2.34
N PHE A 71 -6.14 -4.50 3.32
CA PHE A 71 -5.72 -3.97 4.61
C PHE A 71 -5.83 -5.06 5.67
N VAL A 72 -4.77 -5.22 6.46
CA VAL A 72 -4.71 -6.20 7.55
C VAL A 72 -4.67 -5.44 8.87
N ASP A 73 -5.63 -5.70 9.76
CA ASP A 73 -5.57 -5.18 11.13
C ASP A 73 -4.53 -5.95 11.93
N ILE A 74 -3.40 -5.32 12.19
CA ILE A 74 -2.36 -5.92 13.01
C ILE A 74 -2.73 -5.65 14.48
N ALA A 75 -2.79 -6.71 15.29
CA ALA A 75 -3.10 -6.62 16.71
C ALA A 75 -2.24 -5.55 17.40
N GLY A 76 -2.79 -4.86 18.40
CA GLY A 76 -2.06 -3.76 19.07
C GLY A 76 -0.74 -4.22 19.66
N LEU A 77 0.32 -3.44 19.45
CA LEU A 77 1.63 -3.67 20.05
C LEU A 77 1.52 -3.54 21.57
N VAL A 78 2.01 -4.54 22.30
CA VAL A 78 2.34 -4.43 23.73
C VAL A 78 3.84 -4.16 23.82
N ARG A 79 4.24 -3.12 24.57
CA ARG A 79 5.67 -2.80 24.81
C ARG A 79 6.46 -4.06 25.18
N GLY A 80 7.69 -4.17 24.67
CA GLY A 80 8.53 -5.35 24.86
C GLY A 80 8.27 -6.48 23.88
N ALA A 81 7.69 -6.20 22.71
CA ALA A 81 7.45 -7.21 21.69
C ALA A 81 8.75 -7.87 21.19
N SER A 82 9.83 -7.10 21.17
CA SER A 82 11.19 -7.59 20.85
C SER A 82 11.77 -8.57 21.88
N LYS A 83 11.23 -8.66 23.11
CA LYS A 83 11.77 -9.55 24.16
C LYS A 83 11.30 -11.00 24.06
N GLY A 84 10.54 -11.35 23.02
CA GLY A 84 10.25 -12.74 22.67
C GLY A 84 9.15 -13.44 23.48
N GLU A 85 8.43 -12.74 24.35
CA GLU A 85 7.34 -13.32 25.16
C GLU A 85 5.95 -12.96 24.61
N GLY A 86 5.09 -13.98 24.42
CA GLY A 86 3.64 -13.80 24.21
C GLY A 86 3.23 -13.13 22.89
N LEU A 87 2.28 -12.18 22.97
CA LEU A 87 1.62 -11.53 21.84
C LEU A 87 2.56 -10.67 20.97
N GLY A 88 3.71 -10.26 21.49
CA GLY A 88 4.68 -9.43 20.76
C GLY A 88 5.30 -10.10 19.54
N ASN A 89 5.63 -11.40 19.63
CA ASN A 89 6.16 -12.14 18.49
C ASN A 89 5.12 -12.34 17.38
N GLN A 90 3.84 -12.48 17.73
CA GLN A 90 2.76 -12.58 16.75
C GLN A 90 2.55 -11.25 16.02
N PHE A 91 2.66 -10.12 16.74
CA PHE A 91 2.67 -8.79 16.13
C PHE A 91 3.75 -8.65 15.06
N LEU A 92 4.99 -8.99 15.40
CA LEU A 92 6.12 -8.89 14.47
C LEU A 92 5.97 -9.86 13.29
N ALA A 93 5.46 -11.07 13.53
CA ALA A 93 5.20 -12.05 12.46
C ALA A 93 4.18 -11.52 11.45
N ASN A 94 3.07 -10.94 11.92
CA ASN A 94 2.05 -10.37 11.05
C ASN A 94 2.58 -9.18 10.22
N ILE A 95 3.47 -8.36 10.77
CA ILE A 95 4.12 -7.28 10.02
C ILE A 95 5.03 -7.83 8.91
N ARG A 96 5.67 -8.98 9.10
CA ARG A 96 6.50 -9.62 8.04
C ARG A 96 5.68 -10.17 6.87
N GLU A 97 4.36 -10.27 7.01
CA GLU A 97 3.45 -10.79 5.97
C GLU A 97 2.77 -9.69 5.14
N VAL A 98 3.04 -8.42 5.44
CA VAL A 98 2.50 -7.27 4.70
C VAL A 98 3.58 -6.64 3.82
N ASP A 99 3.17 -5.87 2.82
CA ASP A 99 4.08 -5.20 1.89
C ASP A 99 4.37 -3.74 2.33
N ALA A 100 3.47 -3.16 3.13
CA ALA A 100 3.59 -1.81 3.67
C ALA A 100 2.95 -1.68 5.06
N ILE A 101 3.43 -0.71 5.84
CA ILE A 101 2.89 -0.37 7.15
C ILE A 101 2.05 0.91 7.05
N VAL A 102 0.82 0.86 7.55
CA VAL A 102 -0.07 2.01 7.73
C VAL A 102 -0.13 2.31 9.21
N HIS A 103 0.62 3.32 9.64
CA HIS A 103 0.79 3.63 11.06
C HIS A 103 -0.20 4.71 11.50
N VAL A 104 -1.23 4.30 12.24
CA VAL A 104 -2.24 5.20 12.81
C VAL A 104 -1.68 5.87 14.06
N LEU A 105 -1.75 7.20 14.08
CA LEU A 105 -1.28 8.07 15.14
C LEU A 105 -2.42 8.94 15.66
N ARG A 106 -2.53 9.07 16.99
CA ARG A 106 -3.54 9.93 17.62
C ARG A 106 -3.10 11.39 17.52
N CYS A 107 -3.84 12.19 16.77
CA CYS A 107 -3.62 13.61 16.56
C CYS A 107 -4.82 14.44 17.06
N PHE A 108 -5.50 14.00 18.13
CA PHE A 108 -6.62 14.72 18.74
C PHE A 108 -6.66 14.53 20.25
N GLU A 109 -7.11 15.58 20.95
CA GLU A 109 -7.41 15.54 22.37
C GLU A 109 -8.88 15.15 22.59
N ASP A 110 -9.11 14.29 23.60
CA ASP A 110 -10.43 13.87 24.04
C ASP A 110 -10.30 13.41 25.49
N ASP A 111 -11.00 14.08 26.40
CA ASP A 111 -10.95 13.84 27.86
C ASP A 111 -11.50 12.46 28.24
N ASP A 112 -12.34 11.86 27.41
CA ASP A 112 -12.91 10.53 27.64
C ASP A 112 -11.97 9.40 27.17
N ILE A 113 -10.90 9.73 26.44
CA ILE A 113 -9.99 8.74 25.85
C ILE A 113 -8.60 8.85 26.48
N THR A 114 -8.25 7.86 27.29
CA THR A 114 -6.92 7.78 27.93
C THR A 114 -5.81 7.45 26.93
N HIS A 115 -4.68 8.14 27.08
CA HIS A 115 -3.43 7.83 26.37
C HIS A 115 -2.55 6.93 27.23
N VAL A 116 -1.84 5.97 26.61
CA VAL A 116 -1.01 4.99 27.32
C VAL A 116 0.09 5.66 28.16
N GLU A 117 0.65 6.77 27.65
CA GLU A 117 1.69 7.56 28.32
C GLU A 117 1.13 8.76 29.11
N GLY A 118 -0.19 8.92 29.20
CA GLY A 118 -0.83 10.04 29.89
C GLY A 118 -0.71 11.41 29.19
N LYS A 119 0.01 11.49 28.07
CA LYS A 119 0.11 12.66 27.19
C LYS A 119 0.04 12.23 25.73
N ILE A 120 -0.67 13.00 24.91
CA ILE A 120 -0.73 12.80 23.45
C ILE A 120 0.54 13.38 22.83
N ASP A 121 1.32 12.51 22.18
CA ASP A 121 2.53 12.87 21.46
C ASP A 121 2.75 11.87 20.29
N PRO A 122 2.14 12.11 19.12
CA PRO A 122 2.16 11.13 18.04
C PRO A 122 3.55 10.87 17.44
N VAL A 123 4.50 11.80 17.62
CA VAL A 123 5.89 11.58 17.20
C VAL A 123 6.55 10.57 18.13
N ALA A 124 6.41 10.74 19.45
CA ALA A 124 6.90 9.76 20.43
C ALA A 124 6.21 8.39 20.31
N ASP A 125 4.92 8.38 19.95
CA ASP A 125 4.18 7.15 19.69
C ASP A 125 4.75 6.40 18.47
N ALA A 126 5.05 7.13 17.40
CA ALA A 126 5.68 6.57 16.22
C ALA A 126 7.07 6.00 16.52
N GLU A 127 7.89 6.74 17.28
CA GLU A 127 9.22 6.30 17.73
C GLU A 127 9.14 5.04 18.60
N THR A 128 8.09 4.89 19.41
CA THR A 128 7.88 3.70 20.25
C THR A 128 7.72 2.45 19.40
N ILE A 129 6.87 2.49 18.37
CA ILE A 129 6.69 1.33 17.48
C ILE A 129 7.96 1.10 16.66
N GLU A 130 8.55 2.15 16.09
CA GLU A 130 9.75 2.05 15.28
C GLU A 130 10.91 1.42 16.05
N THR A 131 11.09 1.79 17.32
CA THR A 131 12.11 1.22 18.19
C THR A 131 11.94 -0.29 18.37
N GLU A 132 10.71 -0.77 18.58
CA GLU A 132 10.45 -2.21 18.73
C GLU A 132 10.74 -2.99 17.43
N LEU A 133 10.40 -2.41 16.27
CA LEU A 133 10.74 -3.00 14.97
C LEU A 133 12.26 -3.04 14.74
N MET A 134 12.95 -1.93 15.06
CA MET A 134 14.41 -1.83 14.93
C MET A 134 15.14 -2.82 15.84
N LEU A 135 14.70 -2.99 17.09
CA LEU A 135 15.29 -3.96 18.01
C LEU A 135 15.14 -5.39 17.51
N ALA A 136 13.97 -5.76 16.98
CA ALA A 136 13.74 -7.08 16.41
C ALA A 136 14.58 -7.35 15.16
N ASP A 137 14.76 -6.35 14.30
CA ASP A 137 15.66 -6.47 13.14
C ASP A 137 17.14 -6.51 13.55
N LEU A 138 17.53 -5.74 14.57
CA LEU A 138 18.90 -5.70 15.09
C LEU A 138 19.31 -7.08 15.62
N GLU A 139 18.49 -7.68 16.50
CA GLU A 139 18.74 -9.02 17.03
C GLU A 139 18.83 -10.08 15.91
N SER A 140 17.94 -9.99 14.92
CA SER A 140 17.95 -10.88 13.75
C SER A 140 19.23 -10.73 12.92
N LEU A 141 19.64 -9.50 12.63
CA LEU A 141 20.80 -9.21 11.79
C LEU A 141 22.11 -9.50 12.50
N GLU A 142 22.26 -9.26 13.80
CA GLU A 142 23.48 -9.57 14.53
C GLU A 142 23.83 -11.06 14.41
N ARG A 143 22.84 -11.93 14.63
CA ARG A 143 23.01 -13.38 14.50
C ARG A 143 23.29 -13.81 13.06
N ARG A 144 22.55 -13.28 12.09
CA ARG A 144 22.65 -13.68 10.68
C ARG A 144 23.97 -13.20 10.06
N THR A 145 24.38 -11.96 10.35
CA THR A 145 25.57 -11.33 9.76
C THR A 145 26.84 -12.10 10.13
N GLU A 146 26.96 -12.59 11.38
CA GLU A 146 28.11 -13.39 11.79
C GLU A 146 28.23 -14.69 10.98
N GLN A 147 27.11 -15.38 10.75
CA GLN A 147 27.07 -16.61 9.96
C GLN A 147 27.37 -16.33 8.47
N THR A 148 26.78 -15.28 7.91
CA THR A 148 27.02 -14.85 6.52
C THR A 148 28.49 -14.46 6.32
N ARG A 149 29.11 -13.78 7.27
CA ARG A 149 30.54 -13.40 7.21
C ARG A 149 31.47 -14.63 7.13
N LYS A 150 31.17 -15.69 7.90
CA LYS A 150 31.93 -16.96 7.84
C LYS A 150 31.80 -17.62 6.46
N ARG A 151 30.58 -17.64 5.89
CA ARG A 151 30.33 -18.20 4.55
C ARG A 151 30.97 -17.38 3.43
N ALA A 152 30.90 -16.05 3.51
CA ALA A 152 31.54 -15.14 2.57
C ALA A 152 33.07 -15.31 2.55
N THR A 153 33.70 -15.58 3.71
CA THR A 153 35.13 -15.93 3.80
C THR A 153 35.46 -17.22 3.02
N GLY A 154 34.50 -18.15 2.95
CA GLY A 154 34.56 -19.35 2.10
C GLY A 154 34.28 -19.09 0.61
N LYS A 155 34.14 -17.83 0.18
CA LYS A 155 33.84 -17.38 -1.19
C LYS A 155 32.48 -17.83 -1.72
N ASP A 156 31.51 -18.02 -0.82
CA ASP A 156 30.11 -18.20 -1.22
C ASP A 156 29.57 -16.91 -1.85
N LYS A 157 29.13 -17.00 -3.11
CA LYS A 157 28.77 -15.80 -3.92
C LYS A 157 27.59 -15.04 -3.31
N ASP A 158 26.55 -15.76 -2.90
CA ASP A 158 25.35 -15.16 -2.33
C ASP A 158 25.67 -14.44 -1.02
N SER A 159 26.49 -15.07 -0.16
CA SER A 159 26.94 -14.45 1.08
C SER A 159 27.84 -13.23 0.84
N MET A 160 28.69 -13.24 -0.18
CA MET A 160 29.53 -12.08 -0.55
C MET A 160 28.70 -10.89 -1.03
N ALA A 161 27.60 -11.15 -1.75
CA ALA A 161 26.68 -10.10 -2.21
C ALA A 161 25.78 -9.58 -1.07
N ALA A 162 25.32 -10.46 -0.18
CA ALA A 162 24.43 -10.08 0.92
C ALA A 162 25.14 -9.36 2.07
N LEU A 163 26.38 -9.72 2.37
CA LEU A 163 27.09 -9.22 3.55
C LEU A 163 27.19 -7.68 3.62
N PRO A 164 27.55 -6.95 2.53
CA PRO A 164 27.61 -5.48 2.57
C PRO A 164 26.26 -4.84 2.92
N ILE A 165 25.16 -5.39 2.40
CA ILE A 165 23.80 -4.90 2.66
C ILE A 165 23.40 -5.18 4.11
N MET A 166 23.73 -6.35 4.64
CA MET A 166 23.49 -6.70 6.04
C MET A 166 24.28 -5.80 6.99
N GLU A 167 25.56 -5.54 6.69
CA GLU A 167 26.42 -4.66 7.50
C GLU A 167 25.97 -3.20 7.46
N ALA A 168 25.55 -2.71 6.30
CA ALA A 168 24.96 -1.37 6.17
C ALA A 168 23.64 -1.24 6.94
N SER A 169 22.77 -2.26 6.86
CA SER A 169 21.51 -2.31 7.62
C SER A 169 21.76 -2.33 9.12
N LEU A 170 22.71 -3.15 9.59
CA LEU A 170 23.09 -3.24 11.00
C LEU A 170 23.59 -1.89 11.53
N LYS A 171 24.41 -1.18 10.74
CA LYS A 171 24.92 0.15 11.10
C LYS A 171 23.78 1.17 11.27
N LEU A 172 22.80 1.17 10.36
CA LEU A 172 21.65 2.08 10.47
C LEU A 172 20.85 1.82 11.75
N LEU A 173 20.56 0.55 12.05
CA LEU A 173 19.82 0.18 13.26
C LEU A 173 20.56 0.58 14.54
N GLN A 174 21.90 0.43 14.58
CA GLN A 174 22.72 0.89 15.70
C GLN A 174 22.73 2.42 15.87
N GLU A 175 22.51 3.17 14.79
CA GLU A 175 22.34 4.63 14.80
C GLU A 175 20.89 5.07 15.08
N GLY A 176 19.98 4.13 15.35
CA GLY A 176 18.55 4.43 15.57
C GLY A 176 17.80 4.84 14.30
N LYS A 177 18.24 4.37 13.13
CA LYS A 177 17.61 4.66 11.83
C LYS A 177 17.01 3.40 11.21
N PRO A 178 15.79 3.48 10.65
CA PRO A 178 15.18 2.32 10.02
C PRO A 178 15.88 1.96 8.71
N VAL A 179 15.88 0.67 8.39
CA VAL A 179 16.59 0.13 7.22
C VAL A 179 16.05 0.66 5.90
N ARG A 180 14.76 1.05 5.83
CA ARG A 180 14.15 1.68 4.65
C ARG A 180 14.92 2.91 4.14
N THR A 181 15.65 3.61 5.02
CA THR A 181 16.48 4.77 4.63
C THR A 181 17.69 4.41 3.76
N LEU A 182 18.00 3.12 3.63
CA LEU A 182 19.02 2.60 2.72
C LEU A 182 18.50 2.48 1.28
N LEU A 183 17.19 2.26 1.07
CA LEU A 183 16.59 1.96 -0.24
C LEU A 183 17.00 2.94 -1.36
N PRO A 184 17.02 4.28 -1.15
CA PRO A 184 17.39 5.22 -2.23
C PRO A 184 18.84 5.10 -2.69
N LYS A 185 19.69 4.36 -1.96
CA LYS A 185 21.13 4.22 -2.24
C LYS A 185 21.46 2.88 -2.91
N LEU A 186 20.49 1.98 -3.04
CA LEU A 186 20.69 0.64 -3.56
C LEU A 186 20.33 0.56 -5.04
N ASP A 187 21.05 -0.27 -5.79
CA ASP A 187 20.63 -0.67 -7.12
C ASP A 187 19.53 -1.76 -7.09
N ALA A 188 19.09 -2.21 -8.27
CA ALA A 188 18.01 -3.20 -8.39
C ALA A 188 18.39 -4.60 -7.85
N GLU A 189 19.67 -4.99 -7.90
CA GLU A 189 20.13 -6.26 -7.36
C GLU A 189 20.25 -6.18 -5.84
N GLU A 190 20.86 -5.11 -5.34
CA GLU A 190 20.99 -4.82 -3.91
C GLU A 190 19.64 -4.67 -3.21
N THR A 191 18.66 -4.03 -3.88
CA THR A 191 17.29 -3.90 -3.37
C THR A 191 16.62 -5.27 -3.22
N ARG A 192 16.79 -6.17 -4.19
CA ARG A 192 16.25 -7.55 -4.09
C ARG A 192 16.89 -8.33 -2.96
N ILE A 193 18.20 -8.16 -2.77
CA ILE A 193 18.92 -8.77 -1.64
C ILE A 193 18.33 -8.26 -0.32
N LEU A 194 18.14 -6.94 -0.18
CA LEU A 194 17.56 -6.33 1.01
C LEU A 194 16.14 -6.85 1.29
N GLN A 195 15.27 -6.90 0.27
CA GLN A 195 13.92 -7.45 0.37
C GLN A 195 13.95 -8.93 0.82
N GLY A 196 14.89 -9.72 0.29
CA GLY A 196 15.13 -11.10 0.70
C GLY A 196 15.57 -11.27 2.16
N LEU A 197 16.03 -10.19 2.82
CA LEU A 197 16.31 -10.24 4.26
C LEU A 197 15.03 -10.21 5.11
N ASN A 198 13.89 -9.82 4.53
CA ASN A 198 12.58 -9.71 5.15
C ASN A 198 12.63 -8.92 6.48
N LEU A 199 13.24 -7.73 6.45
CA LEU A 199 13.41 -6.86 7.63
C LEU A 199 12.17 -6.00 7.84
N LEU A 200 11.72 -5.87 9.09
CA LEU A 200 10.52 -5.12 9.46
C LEU A 200 10.66 -3.64 9.10
N THR A 201 11.81 -3.05 9.42
CA THR A 201 12.12 -1.64 9.22
C THR A 201 12.48 -1.29 7.77
N ALA A 202 12.52 -2.29 6.87
CA ALA A 202 12.64 -2.08 5.43
C ALA A 202 11.29 -1.78 4.76
N HIS A 203 10.16 -2.11 5.41
CA HIS A 203 8.85 -1.81 4.86
C HIS A 203 8.67 -0.29 4.69
N PRO A 204 8.03 0.15 3.59
CA PRO A 204 7.59 1.51 3.45
C PRO A 204 6.46 1.80 4.45
N VAL A 205 6.39 3.04 4.93
CA VAL A 205 5.45 3.48 5.96
C VAL A 205 4.62 4.66 5.47
N LEU A 206 3.30 4.57 5.69
CA LEU A 206 2.37 5.69 5.59
C LEU A 206 1.86 6.04 6.97
N TYR A 207 2.06 7.29 7.41
CA TYR A 207 1.52 7.76 8.69
C TYR A 207 0.11 8.28 8.51
N VAL A 208 -0.81 7.78 9.32
CA VAL A 208 -2.22 8.18 9.32
C VAL A 208 -2.47 9.01 10.57
N CYS A 209 -2.60 10.32 10.37
CA CYS A 209 -2.93 11.25 11.44
C CYS A 209 -4.44 11.23 11.66
N ASN A 210 -4.88 10.48 12.68
CA ASN A 210 -6.28 10.47 13.07
C ASN A 210 -6.58 11.72 13.91
N VAL A 211 -7.47 12.59 13.43
CA VAL A 211 -7.81 13.89 14.04
C VAL A 211 -9.29 13.97 14.41
N ALA A 212 -9.65 14.99 15.18
CA ALA A 212 -11.04 15.35 15.43
C ALA A 212 -11.71 15.87 14.14
N GLU A 213 -13.03 15.86 14.11
CA GLU A 213 -13.81 16.23 12.90
C GLU A 213 -13.50 17.63 12.41
N ALA A 214 -13.37 18.59 13.33
CA ALA A 214 -13.06 19.99 13.03
C ALA A 214 -11.71 20.19 12.33
N ASP A 215 -10.77 19.28 12.55
CA ASP A 215 -9.40 19.34 12.03
C ASP A 215 -9.24 18.47 10.76
N ALA A 216 -10.27 17.75 10.32
CA ALA A 216 -10.16 16.77 9.23
C ALA A 216 -9.75 17.38 7.87
N SER A 217 -10.08 18.65 7.64
CA SER A 217 -9.78 19.37 6.39
C SER A 217 -8.45 20.12 6.43
N THR A 218 -8.02 20.59 7.60
CA THR A 218 -6.88 21.52 7.75
C THR A 218 -5.71 20.94 8.55
N GLY A 219 -5.95 19.89 9.33
CA GLY A 219 -5.00 19.37 10.30
C GLY A 219 -4.87 20.26 11.54
N ASN A 220 -3.88 19.94 12.36
CA ASN A 220 -3.55 20.66 13.58
C ASN A 220 -2.05 20.54 13.91
N GLN A 221 -1.63 21.07 15.07
CA GLN A 221 -0.23 21.06 15.52
C GLN A 221 0.40 19.66 15.54
N TYR A 222 -0.40 18.62 15.83
CA TYR A 222 0.07 17.24 15.86
C TYR A 222 0.34 16.73 14.44
N THR A 223 -0.55 17.02 13.50
CA THR A 223 -0.37 16.63 12.10
C THR A 223 0.85 17.32 11.47
N GLU A 224 1.14 18.56 11.85
CA GLU A 224 2.32 19.29 11.40
C GLU A 224 3.62 18.67 11.93
N ALA A 225 3.62 18.24 13.19
CA ALA A 225 4.76 17.55 13.80
C ALA A 225 5.03 16.20 13.11
N VAL A 226 3.97 15.41 12.86
CA VAL A 226 4.08 14.14 12.13
C VAL A 226 4.55 14.36 10.70
N ALA A 227 4.04 15.39 10.00
CA ALA A 227 4.48 15.71 8.64
C ALA A 227 5.97 16.06 8.56
N ARG A 228 6.51 16.76 9.57
CA ARG A 228 7.95 17.04 9.66
C ARG A 228 8.77 15.77 9.85
N MET A 229 8.39 14.92 10.81
CA MET A 229 9.02 13.63 11.06
C MET A 229 8.99 12.73 9.81
N ALA A 230 7.83 12.61 9.17
CA ALA A 230 7.64 11.77 7.99
C ALA A 230 8.53 12.21 6.83
N LYS A 231 8.64 13.53 6.61
CA LYS A 231 9.50 14.09 5.56
C LYS A 231 10.98 13.75 5.76
N GLU A 232 11.48 13.76 7.00
CA GLU A 232 12.87 13.38 7.31
C GLU A 232 13.16 11.90 7.00
N GLN A 233 12.12 11.07 7.02
CA GLN A 233 12.20 9.63 6.73
C GLN A 233 11.76 9.26 5.31
N ASN A 234 11.46 10.25 4.46
CA ASN A 234 10.89 10.06 3.13
C ASN A 234 9.59 9.21 3.14
N ALA A 235 8.76 9.41 4.17
CA ALA A 235 7.46 8.79 4.34
C ALA A 235 6.34 9.80 4.03
N GLU A 236 5.17 9.29 3.65
CA GLU A 236 3.98 10.11 3.42
C GLU A 236 3.08 10.17 4.66
N THR A 237 2.19 11.16 4.68
CA THR A 237 1.19 11.33 5.72
C THR A 237 -0.20 11.52 5.12
N VAL A 238 -1.23 10.95 5.73
CA VAL A 238 -2.64 11.23 5.41
C VAL A 238 -3.34 11.68 6.68
N ILE A 239 -4.10 12.77 6.59
CA ILE A 239 -4.97 13.26 7.67
C ILE A 239 -6.37 12.70 7.45
N ILE A 240 -6.92 12.06 8.47
CA ILE A 240 -8.27 11.51 8.47
C ILE A 240 -8.96 11.77 9.81
N SER A 241 -10.28 11.71 9.84
CA SER A 241 -11.02 11.53 11.10
C SER A 241 -11.74 10.20 11.07
N ALA A 242 -11.29 9.23 11.87
CA ALA A 242 -11.91 7.92 11.93
C ALA A 242 -13.39 7.97 12.38
N ALA A 243 -13.80 9.04 13.09
CA ALA A 243 -15.19 9.32 13.43
C ALA A 243 -16.02 9.62 12.17
N ILE A 244 -15.58 10.59 11.36
CA ILE A 244 -16.19 10.92 10.06
C ILE A 244 -16.27 9.67 9.18
N GLU A 245 -15.17 8.92 9.03
CA GLU A 245 -15.17 7.72 8.17
C GLU A 245 -16.17 6.65 8.64
N SER A 246 -16.35 6.51 9.96
CA SER A 246 -17.30 5.55 10.53
C SER A 246 -18.76 5.96 10.29
N GLU A 247 -19.06 7.26 10.28
CA GLU A 247 -20.37 7.80 9.91
C GLU A 247 -20.63 7.66 8.41
N VAL A 248 -19.68 8.12 7.59
CA VAL A 248 -19.74 8.04 6.12
C VAL A 248 -19.97 6.60 5.66
N ALA A 249 -19.32 5.61 6.27
CA ALA A 249 -19.48 4.20 5.93
C ALA A 249 -20.89 3.61 6.21
N GLN A 250 -21.77 4.37 6.88
CA GLN A 250 -23.15 3.97 7.19
C GLN A 250 -24.18 4.72 6.34
N LEU A 251 -23.76 5.76 5.62
CA LEU A 251 -24.62 6.59 4.79
C LEU A 251 -24.68 6.04 3.36
N PRO A 252 -25.81 6.19 2.65
CA PRO A 252 -25.86 6.03 1.21
C PRO A 252 -24.92 7.02 0.49
N ASP A 253 -24.43 6.66 -0.70
CA ASP A 253 -23.45 7.44 -1.48
C ASP A 253 -23.82 8.93 -1.66
N GLU A 254 -25.10 9.26 -1.86
CA GLU A 254 -25.55 10.65 -2.05
C GLU A 254 -25.55 11.43 -0.72
N GLU A 255 -26.02 10.81 0.37
CA GLU A 255 -26.00 11.43 1.71
C GLU A 255 -24.57 11.60 2.23
N ALA A 256 -23.69 10.64 1.95
CA ALA A 256 -22.27 10.71 2.27
C ALA A 256 -21.60 11.93 1.61
N LYS A 257 -21.89 12.21 0.34
CA LYS A 257 -21.36 13.39 -0.36
C LYS A 257 -21.85 14.71 0.25
N GLU A 258 -23.14 14.78 0.58
CA GLU A 258 -23.71 15.97 1.23
C GLU A 258 -23.08 16.21 2.60
N PHE A 259 -22.91 15.15 3.38
CA PHE A 259 -22.27 15.18 4.70
C PHE A 259 -20.81 15.68 4.62
N LEU A 260 -20.01 15.10 3.72
CA LEU A 260 -18.61 15.52 3.52
C LEU A 260 -18.50 16.98 3.08
N SER A 261 -19.35 17.39 2.13
CA SER A 261 -19.39 18.77 1.63
C SER A 261 -19.71 19.78 2.74
N ALA A 262 -20.63 19.44 3.64
CA ALA A 262 -20.98 20.28 4.80
C ALA A 262 -19.79 20.48 5.77
N LEU A 263 -18.87 19.51 5.83
CA LEU A 263 -17.63 19.57 6.61
C LEU A 263 -16.45 20.19 5.83
N GLY A 264 -16.67 20.62 4.59
CA GLY A 264 -15.62 21.17 3.72
C GLY A 264 -14.64 20.11 3.18
N LEU A 265 -15.08 18.86 3.10
CA LEU A 265 -14.31 17.75 2.55
C LEU A 265 -14.83 17.41 1.14
N GLU A 266 -13.92 17.31 0.17
CA GLU A 266 -14.27 16.95 -1.22
C GLU A 266 -14.48 15.44 -1.40
N GLU A 267 -13.84 14.64 -0.56
CA GLU A 267 -13.84 13.17 -0.63
C GLU A 267 -13.57 12.55 0.74
N ALA A 268 -13.89 11.25 0.88
CA ALA A 268 -13.64 10.51 2.12
C ALA A 268 -12.13 10.37 2.41
N GLY A 269 -11.76 10.38 3.69
CA GLY A 269 -10.38 10.10 4.13
C GLY A 269 -9.94 8.68 3.79
N LEU A 270 -10.86 7.70 3.77
CA LEU A 270 -10.55 6.34 3.33
C LEU A 270 -10.10 6.27 1.86
N ASP A 271 -10.70 7.04 0.95
CA ASP A 271 -10.30 7.05 -0.46
C ASP A 271 -8.91 7.66 -0.66
N ARG A 272 -8.56 8.65 0.17
CA ARG A 272 -7.20 9.21 0.26
C ARG A 272 -6.22 8.18 0.81
N LEU A 273 -6.59 7.46 1.86
CA LEU A 273 -5.78 6.39 2.46
C LEU A 273 -5.49 5.26 1.46
N ILE A 274 -6.51 4.80 0.72
CA ILE A 274 -6.38 3.72 -0.27
C ILE A 274 -5.41 4.14 -1.39
N ARG A 275 -5.58 5.35 -1.95
CA ARG A 275 -4.68 5.86 -2.99
C ARG A 275 -3.25 6.10 -2.49
N ALA A 276 -3.10 6.59 -1.26
CA ALA A 276 -1.78 6.75 -0.64
C ALA A 276 -1.09 5.38 -0.44
N GLY A 277 -1.82 4.35 0.00
CA GLY A 277 -1.29 2.98 0.10
C GLY A 277 -0.85 2.41 -1.26
N TYR A 278 -1.65 2.65 -2.30
CA TYR A 278 -1.33 2.24 -3.68
C TYR A 278 -0.04 2.90 -4.20
N LYS A 279 0.11 4.20 -3.93
CA LYS A 279 1.31 4.97 -4.27
C LYS A 279 2.53 4.53 -3.46
N LEU A 280 2.35 4.26 -2.17
CA LEU A 280 3.42 3.83 -1.25
C LEU A 280 4.10 2.55 -1.74
N LEU A 281 3.31 1.64 -2.31
CA LEU A 281 3.77 0.36 -2.86
C LEU A 281 4.26 0.47 -4.32
N ASP A 282 4.37 1.69 -4.86
CA ASP A 282 4.73 2.01 -6.25
C ASP A 282 3.92 1.20 -7.28
N LEU A 283 2.62 1.08 -7.04
CA LEU A 283 1.70 0.34 -7.89
C LEU A 283 1.15 1.23 -9.01
N ILE A 284 0.93 0.62 -10.16
CA ILE A 284 0.25 1.23 -11.31
C ILE A 284 -0.88 0.33 -11.77
N THR A 285 -1.85 0.94 -12.44
CA THR A 285 -3.02 0.24 -12.98
C THR A 285 -2.97 0.23 -14.50
N TYR A 286 -3.17 -0.93 -15.12
CA TYR A 286 -3.52 -1.04 -16.54
C TYR A 286 -4.93 -1.59 -16.70
N PHE A 287 -5.53 -1.40 -17.87
CA PHE A 287 -6.92 -1.78 -18.13
C PHE A 287 -7.05 -2.80 -19.25
N THR A 288 -8.01 -3.71 -19.09
CA THR A 288 -8.60 -4.47 -20.20
C THR A 288 -10.02 -3.97 -20.40
N VAL A 289 -10.35 -3.54 -21.61
CA VAL A 289 -11.60 -2.82 -21.90
C VAL A 289 -12.35 -3.54 -23.02
N GLY A 290 -13.63 -3.85 -22.79
CA GLY A 290 -14.50 -4.45 -23.79
C GLY A 290 -15.98 -4.38 -23.43
N PRO A 291 -16.88 -4.83 -24.33
CA PRO A 291 -18.32 -4.72 -24.12
C PRO A 291 -18.84 -5.61 -22.97
N LYS A 292 -18.09 -6.65 -22.59
CA LYS A 292 -18.42 -7.47 -21.43
C LYS A 292 -18.05 -6.76 -20.14
N GLU A 293 -16.79 -6.36 -20.01
CA GLU A 293 -16.24 -5.79 -18.79
C GLU A 293 -15.16 -4.75 -19.11
N THR A 294 -15.06 -3.73 -18.25
CA THR A 294 -13.87 -2.89 -18.11
C THR A 294 -13.21 -3.23 -16.79
N ARG A 295 -11.98 -3.74 -16.83
CA ARG A 295 -11.28 -4.26 -15.66
C ARG A 295 -9.93 -3.60 -15.45
N ALA A 296 -9.65 -3.26 -14.21
CA ALA A 296 -8.39 -2.72 -13.75
C ALA A 296 -7.50 -3.82 -13.17
N TRP A 297 -6.22 -3.78 -13.53
CA TRP A 297 -5.21 -4.73 -13.12
C TRP A 297 -4.05 -4.00 -12.47
N THR A 298 -3.65 -4.46 -11.30
CA THR A 298 -2.54 -3.88 -10.52
C THR A 298 -1.24 -4.60 -10.82
N ILE A 299 -0.18 -3.82 -11.03
CA ILE A 299 1.21 -4.28 -11.18
C ILE A 299 2.13 -3.28 -10.49
N GLU A 300 3.34 -3.71 -10.14
CA GLU A 300 4.40 -2.79 -9.72
C GLU A 300 4.88 -1.97 -10.92
N ARG A 301 5.27 -0.73 -10.70
CA ARG A 301 5.92 0.08 -11.73
C ARG A 301 7.17 -0.62 -12.26
N GLY A 302 7.38 -0.58 -13.57
CA GLY A 302 8.50 -1.27 -14.21
C GLY A 302 8.19 -2.69 -14.66
N THR A 303 7.02 -3.24 -14.31
CA THR A 303 6.58 -4.55 -14.78
C THR A 303 6.51 -4.61 -16.30
N LYS A 304 7.09 -5.64 -16.90
CA LYS A 304 7.09 -5.84 -18.36
C LYS A 304 5.79 -6.46 -18.85
N ALA A 305 5.46 -6.25 -20.12
CA ALA A 305 4.23 -6.74 -20.75
C ALA A 305 3.93 -8.24 -20.52
N PRO A 306 4.90 -9.18 -20.61
CA PRO A 306 4.64 -10.59 -20.34
C PRO A 306 4.22 -10.85 -18.89
N GLN A 307 4.88 -10.21 -17.93
CA GLN A 307 4.59 -10.33 -16.50
C GLN A 307 3.22 -9.74 -16.17
N ALA A 308 2.90 -8.57 -16.75
CA ALA A 308 1.58 -7.96 -16.64
C ALA A 308 0.48 -8.88 -17.19
N ALA A 309 0.72 -9.57 -18.31
CA ALA A 309 -0.19 -10.58 -18.84
C ALA A 309 -0.35 -11.78 -17.88
N GLY A 310 0.72 -12.18 -17.20
CA GLY A 310 0.72 -13.23 -16.17
C GLY A 310 -0.22 -12.95 -15.00
N VAL A 311 -0.47 -11.67 -14.68
CA VAL A 311 -1.44 -11.27 -13.64
C VAL A 311 -2.87 -11.66 -14.01
N ILE A 312 -3.20 -11.69 -15.31
CA ILE A 312 -4.50 -12.17 -15.79
C ILE A 312 -4.56 -13.70 -15.68
N HIS A 313 -3.54 -14.37 -16.20
CA HIS A 313 -3.41 -15.81 -16.14
C HIS A 313 -1.95 -16.23 -16.43
N SER A 314 -1.43 -17.23 -15.72
CA SER A 314 -0.03 -17.68 -15.90
C SER A 314 0.30 -18.16 -17.31
N ASP A 315 -0.69 -18.66 -18.04
CA ASP A 315 -0.51 -19.11 -19.43
C ASP A 315 -0.28 -17.95 -20.40
N PHE A 316 -0.80 -16.76 -20.09
CA PHE A 316 -0.60 -15.58 -20.96
C PHE A 316 0.87 -15.14 -20.93
N GLU A 317 1.53 -15.25 -19.77
CA GLU A 317 2.95 -14.95 -19.65
C GLU A 317 3.80 -15.98 -20.41
N ARG A 318 3.52 -17.28 -20.22
CA ARG A 318 4.25 -18.37 -20.91
C ARG A 318 4.06 -18.33 -22.42
N GLY A 319 2.83 -18.08 -22.87
CA GLY A 319 2.44 -18.02 -24.27
C GLY A 319 2.58 -16.64 -24.90
N PHE A 320 3.15 -15.65 -24.20
CA PHE A 320 3.14 -14.25 -24.66
C PHE A 320 3.74 -14.08 -26.06
N ILE A 321 2.98 -13.43 -26.95
CA ILE A 321 3.41 -13.05 -28.30
C ILE A 321 3.67 -11.55 -28.36
N ARG A 322 2.65 -10.73 -28.04
CA ARG A 322 2.69 -9.26 -28.05
C ARG A 322 1.56 -8.68 -27.22
N ALA A 323 1.71 -7.42 -26.81
CA ALA A 323 0.66 -6.62 -26.19
C ALA A 323 0.20 -5.54 -27.18
N ASN A 324 -1.09 -5.51 -27.54
CA ASN A 324 -1.64 -4.36 -28.26
C ASN A 324 -2.03 -3.30 -27.22
N THR A 325 -1.35 -2.15 -27.26
CA THR A 325 -1.40 -1.14 -26.20
C THR A 325 -1.88 0.19 -26.76
N ILE A 326 -2.82 0.83 -26.06
CA ILE A 326 -3.29 2.19 -26.32
C ILE A 326 -3.17 2.96 -25.01
N ALA A 327 -2.54 4.13 -25.02
CA ALA A 327 -2.46 4.97 -23.82
C ALA A 327 -3.87 5.46 -23.43
N TYR A 328 -4.14 5.61 -22.14
CA TYR A 328 -5.43 6.08 -21.63
C TYR A 328 -5.95 7.33 -22.38
N ASP A 329 -5.12 8.36 -22.46
CA ASP A 329 -5.50 9.64 -23.08
C ASP A 329 -5.84 9.48 -24.57
N ASP A 330 -5.10 8.64 -25.30
CA ASP A 330 -5.42 8.34 -26.70
C ASP A 330 -6.73 7.53 -26.81
N PHE A 331 -6.99 6.57 -25.91
CA PHE A 331 -8.24 5.81 -25.91
C PHE A 331 -9.45 6.72 -25.71
N ILE A 332 -9.35 7.69 -24.80
CA ILE A 332 -10.39 8.71 -24.58
C ILE A 332 -10.51 9.64 -25.78
N ALA A 333 -9.39 10.20 -26.27
CA ALA A 333 -9.39 11.19 -27.35
C ALA A 333 -9.98 10.67 -28.65
N TYR A 334 -9.77 9.39 -28.97
CA TYR A 334 -10.25 8.76 -30.18
C TYR A 334 -11.48 7.86 -29.97
N ASN A 335 -12.17 8.00 -28.83
CA ASN A 335 -13.43 7.32 -28.53
C ASN A 335 -13.36 5.79 -28.70
N GLY A 336 -12.30 5.19 -28.17
CA GLY A 336 -12.13 3.75 -28.07
C GLY A 336 -11.14 3.13 -29.05
N GLU A 337 -11.07 1.80 -29.02
CA GLU A 337 -10.05 1.00 -29.72
C GLU A 337 -10.03 1.25 -31.24
N THR A 338 -11.19 1.31 -31.88
CA THR A 338 -11.27 1.49 -33.35
C THR A 338 -10.74 2.85 -33.77
N GLY A 339 -11.18 3.93 -33.14
CA GLY A 339 -10.71 5.28 -33.50
C GLY A 339 -9.23 5.46 -33.18
N ALA A 340 -8.74 4.91 -32.06
CA ALA A 340 -7.32 4.96 -31.72
C ALA A 340 -6.46 4.18 -32.73
N LYS A 341 -6.95 3.05 -33.25
CA LYS A 341 -6.27 2.31 -34.33
C LYS A 341 -6.22 3.09 -35.64
N GLU A 342 -7.33 3.69 -36.06
CA GLU A 342 -7.41 4.51 -37.27
C GLU A 342 -6.49 5.75 -37.20
N ALA A 343 -6.33 6.31 -36.00
CA ALA A 343 -5.41 7.41 -35.72
C ALA A 343 -3.94 6.98 -35.54
N GLY A 344 -3.61 5.69 -35.69
CA GLY A 344 -2.25 5.18 -35.53
C GLY A 344 -1.71 5.22 -34.10
N LYS A 345 -2.60 5.24 -33.09
CA LYS A 345 -2.23 5.29 -31.66
C LYS A 345 -2.17 3.93 -30.98
N ALA A 346 -2.66 2.88 -31.63
CA ALA A 346 -2.49 1.52 -31.16
C ALA A 346 -1.08 1.00 -31.52
N ARG A 347 -0.37 0.52 -30.51
CA ARG A 347 1.00 0.01 -30.63
C ARG A 347 1.02 -1.49 -30.42
N ASP A 348 1.86 -2.20 -31.17
CA ASP A 348 2.17 -3.60 -30.89
C ASP A 348 3.50 -3.68 -30.15
N GLU A 349 3.41 -3.96 -28.86
CA GLU A 349 4.53 -3.94 -27.93
C GLU A 349 5.08 -5.35 -27.69
N GLY A 350 6.41 -5.45 -27.64
CA GLY A 350 7.14 -6.71 -27.44
C GLY A 350 7.38 -7.07 -25.97
N LYS A 351 8.21 -8.10 -25.75
CA LYS A 351 8.51 -8.62 -24.39
C LYS A 351 9.24 -7.63 -23.48
N GLU A 352 9.99 -6.70 -24.07
CA GLU A 352 10.78 -5.70 -23.34
C GLU A 352 9.96 -4.44 -22.99
N TYR A 353 8.72 -4.34 -23.46
CA TYR A 353 7.87 -3.19 -23.13
C TYR A 353 7.56 -3.15 -21.64
N VAL A 354 7.82 -2.00 -21.03
CA VAL A 354 7.42 -1.68 -19.66
C VAL A 354 6.03 -1.06 -19.71
N VAL A 355 5.08 -1.67 -18.99
CA VAL A 355 3.70 -1.20 -18.96
C VAL A 355 3.62 0.16 -18.27
N ASN A 356 2.87 1.09 -18.85
CA ASN A 356 2.64 2.41 -18.27
C ASN A 356 1.30 2.46 -17.53
N ASP A 357 1.22 3.33 -16.53
CA ASP A 357 -0.03 3.57 -15.82
C ASP A 357 -1.11 4.08 -16.77
N GLY A 358 -2.29 3.48 -16.69
CA GLY A 358 -3.44 3.77 -17.53
C GLY A 358 -3.43 3.09 -18.90
N ASP A 359 -2.41 2.32 -19.27
CA ASP A 359 -2.40 1.60 -20.55
C ASP A 359 -3.66 0.72 -20.69
N VAL A 360 -4.35 0.82 -21.84
CA VAL A 360 -5.41 -0.09 -22.24
C VAL A 360 -4.78 -1.18 -23.11
N ILE A 361 -4.78 -2.42 -22.62
CA ILE A 361 -3.99 -3.50 -23.20
C ILE A 361 -4.88 -4.66 -23.63
N HIS A 362 -4.60 -5.20 -24.80
CA HIS A 362 -5.09 -6.48 -25.27
C HIS A 362 -3.93 -7.42 -25.61
N PHE A 363 -3.74 -8.46 -24.79
CA PHE A 363 -2.65 -9.41 -24.94
C PHE A 363 -2.94 -10.45 -26.03
N ARG A 364 -1.93 -10.73 -26.86
CA ARG A 364 -1.91 -11.86 -27.79
C ARG A 364 -0.96 -12.92 -27.25
N PHE A 365 -1.47 -14.13 -27.08
CA PHE A 365 -0.72 -15.27 -26.58
C PHE A 365 -1.07 -16.52 -27.38
N ASN A 366 -0.16 -17.49 -27.38
CA ASN A 366 -0.43 -18.81 -27.91
C ASN A 366 -0.99 -19.70 -26.80
N THR A 367 -1.97 -20.54 -27.14
CA THR A 367 -2.60 -21.47 -26.19
C THR A 367 -1.77 -22.73 -26.01
#